data_AF-A0A090TAA0-F1
#
_entry.id   AF-A0A090TAA0-F1
#
_cell.length_a   1.000
_cell.length_b   1.000
_cell.length_c   1.000
_cell.angle_alpha   90.00
_cell.angle_beta   90.00
_cell.angle_gamma   90.00
#
_symmetry.space_group_name_H-M   'P 1'
#
loop_
_entity.id
_entity.type
_entity.pdbx_description
1 polymer ?
#
loop_
_entity_poly.entity_id
_entity_poly.type
_entity_poly.pdbx_seq_one_letter_code
_entity_poly.pdbx_strand_id
1 'polypeptide(L)'
;MRVIAVIKTPINIDIENTFGNRTQQPCALMVREVATRPAHFEPALHFWPKQEYAELRNAAHAVSFNAIQTLENHINEQKNTELPLFESSKVFLTRFARQIAASRIKGIPHGSLTSSNIAMDGRFLDLGTISAVGDFSNVILTSGLGATWDDHHGIVTWLHNHFYYLNKNSKSGLPRDKRLELIELFLHELERSENIYTAQQCNIPDDQPDVETIGKKN
;
A
#
# COMPACT_ATOMS: atom_id res chain seq x y z
N MET A 1 -3.00 -10.27 -4.55
CA MET A 1 -3.35 -11.13 -3.39
C MET A 1 -3.96 -12.43 -3.89
N ARG A 2 -3.50 -13.61 -3.45
CA ARG A 2 -4.10 -14.89 -3.83
C ARG A 2 -5.13 -15.32 -2.79
N VAL A 3 -6.37 -15.56 -3.24
CA VAL A 3 -7.41 -16.21 -2.44
C VAL A 3 -7.26 -17.71 -2.63
N ILE A 4 -7.12 -18.43 -1.52
CA ILE A 4 -6.93 -19.89 -1.51
C ILE A 4 -8.29 -20.59 -1.47
N ALA A 5 -9.20 -20.09 -0.64
CA ALA A 5 -10.53 -20.65 -0.50
C ALA A 5 -11.53 -19.58 -0.05
N VAL A 6 -12.79 -19.79 -0.40
CA VAL A 6 -13.95 -19.09 0.18
C VAL A 6 -14.85 -20.15 0.77
N ILE A 7 -15.04 -20.10 2.10
CA ILE A 7 -15.79 -21.09 2.86
C ILE A 7 -17.10 -20.44 3.29
N LYS A 8 -18.21 -20.92 2.75
CA LYS A 8 -19.55 -20.54 3.21
C LYS A 8 -19.74 -21.02 4.66
N THR A 9 -20.28 -20.17 5.52
CA THR A 9 -20.66 -20.55 6.89
C THR A 9 -22.18 -20.68 7.00
N PRO A 10 -22.71 -21.35 8.05
CA PRO A 10 -24.15 -21.40 8.29
C PRO A 10 -24.70 -20.14 8.97
N ILE A 11 -23.85 -19.15 9.23
CA ILE A 11 -24.19 -17.93 9.98
C ILE A 11 -24.59 -16.83 9.00
N ASN A 12 -25.62 -16.09 9.36
CA ASN A 12 -25.93 -14.81 8.73
C ASN A 12 -25.62 -13.68 9.71
N ILE A 13 -25.29 -12.50 9.18
CA ILE A 13 -25.12 -11.28 9.94
C ILE A 13 -26.13 -10.23 9.48
N ASP A 14 -26.69 -9.49 10.43
CA ASP A 14 -27.42 -8.27 10.14
C ASP A 14 -26.45 -7.17 9.76
N ILE A 15 -26.57 -6.68 8.53
CA ILE A 15 -25.83 -5.51 8.08
C ILE A 15 -26.80 -4.44 7.57
N GLU A 16 -26.36 -3.21 7.67
CA GLU A 16 -27.00 -2.08 6.99
C GLU A 16 -26.40 -1.97 5.59
N ASN A 17 -27.24 -2.04 4.56
CA ASN A 17 -26.77 -1.88 3.19
C ASN A 17 -26.52 -0.40 2.87
N THR A 18 -25.99 -0.11 1.67
CA THR A 18 -25.67 1.25 1.22
C THR A 18 -26.87 2.22 1.24
N PHE A 19 -28.11 1.70 1.30
CA PHE A 19 -29.34 2.48 1.35
C PHE A 19 -29.94 2.64 2.76
N GLY A 20 -29.24 2.18 3.80
CA GLY A 20 -29.71 2.25 5.18
C GLY A 20 -30.68 1.13 5.60
N ASN A 21 -30.95 0.17 4.71
CA ASN A 21 -31.84 -0.93 5.02
C ASN A 21 -31.08 -2.05 5.74
N ARG A 22 -31.66 -2.56 6.83
CA ARG A 22 -31.15 -3.75 7.51
C ARG A 22 -31.47 -5.00 6.70
N THR A 23 -30.43 -5.76 6.38
CA THR A 23 -30.52 -7.00 5.60
C THR A 23 -29.67 -8.08 6.24
N GLN A 24 -30.17 -9.32 6.24
CA GLN A 24 -29.40 -10.50 6.62
C GLN A 24 -28.52 -10.91 5.45
N GLN A 25 -27.20 -10.99 5.67
CA GLN A 25 -26.25 -11.47 4.67
C GLN A 25 -25.54 -12.73 5.14
N PRO A 26 -25.35 -13.72 4.24
CA PRO A 26 -24.61 -14.93 4.57
C PRO A 26 -23.14 -14.61 4.83
N CYS A 27 -22.60 -15.17 5.90
CA CYS A 27 -21.19 -15.06 6.20
C CYS A 27 -20.36 -16.05 5.36
N ALA A 28 -19.17 -15.60 4.99
CA ALA A 28 -18.15 -16.44 4.39
C ALA A 28 -16.79 -16.14 5.04
N LEU A 29 -15.95 -17.15 5.12
CA LEU A 29 -14.54 -17.02 5.50
C LEU A 29 -13.70 -17.05 4.24
N MET A 30 -12.88 -16.02 4.03
CA MET A 30 -11.93 -15.97 2.93
C MET A 30 -10.53 -16.33 3.44
N VAL A 31 -9.98 -17.43 2.94
CA VAL A 31 -8.61 -17.87 3.24
C VAL A 31 -7.67 -17.24 2.22
N ARG A 32 -6.68 -16.51 2.70
CA ARG A 32 -5.72 -15.75 1.88
C ARG A 32 -4.30 -16.07 2.29
N GLU A 33 -3.37 -15.92 1.35
CA GLU A 33 -1.94 -15.92 1.68
C GLU A 33 -1.64 -14.78 2.67
N VAL A 34 -0.75 -15.06 3.64
CA VAL A 34 -0.26 -14.05 4.57
C VAL A 34 0.53 -13.00 3.79
N ALA A 35 0.35 -11.73 4.15
CA ALA A 35 1.08 -10.62 3.57
C ALA A 35 1.51 -9.64 4.65
N THR A 36 2.80 -9.29 4.66
CA THR A 36 3.32 -8.20 5.50
C THR A 36 2.91 -6.88 4.88
N ARG A 37 2.44 -5.93 5.70
CA ARG A 37 1.95 -4.60 5.30
C ARG A 37 2.85 -3.51 5.90
N PRO A 38 2.96 -2.32 5.28
CA PRO A 38 3.58 -1.15 5.92
C PRO A 38 3.03 -0.87 7.32
N ALA A 39 1.71 -1.02 7.53
CA ALA A 39 1.08 -0.84 8.84
C ALA A 39 1.60 -1.77 9.96
N HIS A 40 2.24 -2.91 9.65
CA HIS A 40 2.85 -3.77 10.69
C HIS A 40 4.07 -3.13 11.35
N PHE A 41 4.64 -2.09 10.73
CA PHE A 41 5.76 -1.33 11.26
C PHE A 41 5.32 -0.01 11.90
N GLU A 42 4.02 0.27 11.91
CA GLU A 42 3.43 1.49 12.47
C GLU A 42 2.81 1.21 13.86
N PRO A 43 2.87 2.16 14.80
CA PRO A 43 2.24 1.98 16.10
C PRO A 43 0.72 2.18 16.00
N ALA A 44 -0.04 1.40 16.78
CA ALA A 44 -1.47 1.60 16.97
C ALA A 44 -1.74 2.77 17.94
N LEU A 45 -1.60 4.01 17.46
CA LEU A 45 -1.66 5.24 18.29
C LEU A 45 -2.94 5.38 19.11
N HIS A 46 -4.06 4.87 18.59
CA HIS A 46 -5.37 4.97 19.23
C HIS A 46 -5.73 3.73 20.04
N PHE A 47 -4.82 2.76 20.16
CA PHE A 47 -5.06 1.57 20.97
C PHE A 47 -4.81 1.88 22.46
N TRP A 48 -5.89 2.27 23.14
CA TRP A 48 -5.89 2.62 24.56
C TRP A 48 -6.85 1.70 25.32
N PRO A 49 -6.39 0.48 25.70
CA PRO A 49 -7.24 -0.46 26.41
C PRO A 49 -7.51 0.01 27.84
N LYS A 50 -8.47 -0.63 28.52
CA LYS A 50 -8.69 -0.42 29.96
C LYS A 50 -7.41 -0.72 30.73
N GLN A 51 -7.26 -0.10 31.90
CA GLN A 51 -6.04 -0.20 32.72
C GLN A 51 -5.64 -1.64 33.05
N GLU A 52 -6.61 -2.52 33.27
CA GLU A 52 -6.41 -3.95 33.54
C GLU A 52 -5.82 -4.73 32.35
N TYR A 53 -5.80 -4.13 31.15
CA TYR A 53 -5.22 -4.68 29.92
C TYR A 53 -4.10 -3.79 29.34
N ALA A 54 -3.50 -2.92 30.15
CA ALA A 54 -2.47 -1.97 29.70
C ALA A 54 -1.24 -2.67 29.09
N GLU A 55 -0.97 -3.91 29.48
CA GLU A 55 0.08 -4.76 28.92
C GLU A 55 -0.10 -5.03 27.43
N LEU A 56 -1.34 -5.10 26.93
CA LEU A 56 -1.61 -5.27 25.50
C LEU A 56 -1.08 -4.10 24.68
N ARG A 57 -1.15 -2.87 25.22
CA ARG A 57 -0.62 -1.67 24.55
C ARG A 57 0.90 -1.75 24.43
N ASN A 58 1.58 -2.19 25.50
CA ASN A 58 3.03 -2.36 25.50
C ASN A 58 3.44 -3.49 24.53
N ALA A 59 2.69 -4.59 24.52
CA ALA A 59 2.90 -5.69 23.59
C ALA A 59 2.74 -5.23 22.12
N ALA A 60 1.73 -4.44 21.80
CA ALA A 60 1.53 -3.90 20.46
C ALA A 60 2.71 -3.03 20.00
N HIS A 61 3.28 -2.22 20.89
CA HIS A 61 4.50 -1.44 20.59
C HIS A 61 5.73 -2.33 20.40
N ALA A 62 5.89 -3.36 21.24
CA ALA A 62 7.00 -4.31 21.14
C ALA A 62 6.97 -5.09 19.81
N VAL A 63 5.77 -5.43 19.30
CA VAL A 63 5.61 -6.10 18.00
C VAL A 63 6.14 -5.24 16.86
N SER A 64 5.79 -3.96 16.77
CA SER A 64 6.27 -3.10 15.68
C SER A 64 7.77 -2.84 15.78
N PHE A 65 8.29 -2.66 16.99
CA PHE A 65 9.74 -2.58 17.24
C PHE A 65 10.47 -3.85 16.75
N ASN A 66 10.02 -5.03 17.18
CA ASN A 66 10.64 -6.30 16.78
C ASN A 66 10.52 -6.57 15.28
N ALA A 67 9.41 -6.16 14.64
CA ALA A 67 9.23 -6.29 13.20
C ALA A 67 10.27 -5.46 12.43
N ILE A 68 10.52 -4.21 12.85
CA ILE A 68 11.52 -3.34 12.24
C ILE A 68 12.92 -3.94 12.41
N GLN A 69 13.26 -4.38 13.61
CA GLN A 69 14.55 -5.02 13.89
C GLN A 69 14.77 -6.29 13.05
N THR A 70 13.72 -7.11 12.91
CA THR A 70 13.77 -8.32 12.08
C THR A 70 13.99 -7.97 10.60
N LEU A 71 13.29 -6.95 10.09
CA LEU A 71 13.46 -6.47 8.72
C LEU A 71 14.90 -5.99 8.48
N GLU A 72 15.44 -5.16 9.39
CA GLU A 72 16.80 -4.63 9.26
C GLU A 72 17.85 -5.73 9.22
N ASN A 73 17.80 -6.66 10.18
CA ASN A 73 18.75 -7.76 10.26
C ASN A 73 18.69 -8.62 9.00
N HIS A 74 17.49 -8.97 8.55
CA HIS A 74 17.30 -9.79 7.34
C HIS A 74 17.90 -9.14 6.10
N ILE A 75 17.67 -7.85 5.90
CA ILE A 75 18.20 -7.13 4.73
C ILE A 75 19.71 -6.96 4.85
N ASN A 76 20.23 -6.66 6.05
CA ASN A 76 21.65 -6.53 6.28
C ASN A 76 22.38 -7.86 6.01
N GLU A 77 21.85 -8.98 6.49
CA GLU A 77 22.39 -10.33 6.22
C GLU A 77 22.40 -10.66 4.71
N GLN A 78 21.37 -10.26 3.98
CA GLN A 78 21.25 -10.56 2.55
C GLN A 78 22.12 -9.66 1.66
N LYS A 79 22.23 -8.38 1.99
CA LYS A 79 22.82 -7.36 1.11
C LYS A 79 24.13 -6.77 1.62
N ASN A 80 24.51 -7.03 2.87
CA ASN A 80 25.67 -6.43 3.54
C ASN A 80 25.69 -4.90 3.37
N THR A 81 24.60 -4.23 3.79
CA THR A 81 24.38 -2.79 3.58
C THR A 81 24.24 -2.04 4.89
N GLU A 82 24.80 -0.83 4.92
CA GLU A 82 24.67 0.08 6.08
C GLU A 82 23.28 0.73 6.17
N LEU A 83 22.48 0.69 5.09
CA LEU A 83 21.15 1.30 5.01
C LEU A 83 20.06 0.27 4.64
N PRO A 84 19.81 -0.76 5.48
CA PRO A 84 18.87 -1.83 5.17
C PRO A 84 17.44 -1.34 4.93
N LEU A 85 16.97 -0.36 5.71
CA LEU A 85 15.62 0.20 5.54
C LEU A 85 15.45 0.98 4.24
N PHE A 86 16.50 1.67 3.78
CA PHE A 86 16.47 2.35 2.48
C PHE A 86 16.33 1.32 1.36
N GLU A 87 17.14 0.27 1.40
CA GLU A 87 17.14 -0.80 0.41
C GLU A 87 15.80 -1.56 0.35
N SER A 88 15.20 -1.89 1.50
CA SER A 88 13.88 -2.53 1.52
C SER A 88 12.78 -1.60 1.02
N SER A 89 12.81 -0.33 1.45
CA SER A 89 11.81 0.66 1.05
C SER A 89 11.87 0.96 -0.44
N LYS A 90 13.08 1.05 -1.01
CA LYS A 90 13.30 1.23 -2.45
C LYS A 90 12.61 0.13 -3.25
N VAL A 91 12.83 -1.13 -2.90
CA VAL A 91 12.20 -2.27 -3.59
C VAL A 91 10.67 -2.25 -3.45
N PHE A 92 10.17 -1.98 -2.26
CA PHE A 92 8.73 -1.87 -2.00
C PHE A 92 8.10 -0.75 -2.84
N LEU A 93 8.63 0.47 -2.79
CA LEU A 93 8.06 1.64 -3.46
C LEU A 93 8.09 1.50 -4.98
N THR A 94 9.15 0.94 -5.57
CA THR A 94 9.18 0.67 -7.00
C THR A 94 8.07 -0.30 -7.42
N ARG A 95 7.86 -1.38 -6.66
CA ARG A 95 6.78 -2.35 -6.94
C ARG A 95 5.40 -1.74 -6.73
N PHE A 96 5.24 -0.94 -5.67
CA PHE A 96 3.99 -0.29 -5.34
C PHE A 96 3.59 0.75 -6.40
N ALA A 97 4.53 1.62 -6.81
CA ALA A 97 4.32 2.60 -7.87
C ALA A 97 3.86 1.93 -9.18
N ARG A 98 4.55 0.86 -9.60
CA ARG A 98 4.16 0.06 -10.77
C ARG A 98 2.77 -0.56 -10.63
N GLN A 99 2.43 -1.07 -9.46
CA GLN A 99 1.09 -1.64 -9.22
C GLN A 99 -0.01 -0.58 -9.34
N ILE A 100 0.21 0.63 -8.81
CA ILE A 100 -0.73 1.75 -8.92
C ILE A 100 -0.88 2.14 -10.39
N ALA A 101 0.23 2.42 -11.08
CA ALA A 101 0.23 2.77 -12.49
C ALA A 101 -0.55 1.75 -13.32
N ALA A 102 -0.24 0.46 -13.17
CA ALA A 102 -0.93 -0.62 -13.87
C ALA A 102 -2.43 -0.62 -13.58
N SER A 103 -2.84 -0.38 -12.33
CA SER A 103 -4.25 -0.35 -11.95
C SER A 103 -5.01 0.82 -12.54
N ARG A 104 -4.40 2.01 -12.60
CA ARG A 104 -4.98 3.23 -13.19
C ARG A 104 -5.16 3.05 -14.69
N ILE A 105 -4.10 2.64 -15.39
CA ILE A 105 -4.13 2.45 -16.85
C ILE A 105 -5.09 1.34 -17.28
N LYS A 106 -5.21 0.27 -16.48
CA LYS A 106 -6.17 -0.82 -16.76
C LYS A 106 -7.61 -0.49 -16.33
N GLY A 107 -7.87 0.71 -15.82
CA GLY A 107 -9.20 1.10 -15.36
C GLY A 107 -9.71 0.26 -14.18
N ILE A 108 -8.81 -0.25 -13.32
CA ILE A 108 -9.15 -1.02 -12.12
C ILE A 108 -8.51 -0.45 -10.83
N PRO A 109 -8.69 0.84 -10.53
CA PRO A 109 -8.13 1.48 -9.33
C PRO A 109 -8.68 0.89 -8.02
N HIS A 110 -7.84 0.86 -6.98
CA HIS A 110 -8.16 0.24 -5.69
C HIS A 110 -9.20 0.99 -4.85
N GLY A 111 -9.26 2.31 -4.95
CA GLY A 111 -10.13 3.18 -4.15
C GLY A 111 -9.69 3.43 -2.71
N SER A 112 -8.78 2.62 -2.14
CA SER A 112 -8.26 2.82 -0.77
C SER A 112 -6.81 2.36 -0.61
N LEU A 113 -5.84 3.23 -0.89
CA LEU A 113 -4.39 2.94 -0.87
C LEU A 113 -3.72 3.39 0.44
N THR A 114 -4.16 2.81 1.57
CA THR A 114 -3.59 3.07 2.90
C THR A 114 -2.43 2.11 3.23
N SER A 115 -1.63 2.43 4.25
CA SER A 115 -0.53 1.57 4.74
C SER A 115 -0.98 0.16 5.16
N SER A 116 -2.27 -0.04 5.44
CA SER A 116 -2.86 -1.33 5.79
C SER A 116 -3.35 -2.13 4.58
N ASN A 117 -3.62 -1.50 3.43
CA ASN A 117 -4.24 -2.16 2.28
C ASN A 117 -3.23 -2.60 1.22
N ILE A 118 -1.94 -2.45 1.50
CA ILE A 118 -0.85 -2.74 0.56
C ILE A 118 0.11 -3.72 1.22
N ALA A 119 0.55 -4.72 0.47
CA ALA A 119 1.60 -5.63 0.89
C ALA A 119 2.99 -5.01 0.63
N MET A 120 4.00 -5.37 1.44
CA MET A 120 5.40 -4.96 1.27
C MET A 120 6.02 -5.43 -0.06
N ASP A 121 5.39 -6.37 -0.75
CA ASP A 121 5.76 -6.79 -2.10
C ASP A 121 5.06 -5.98 -3.21
N GLY A 122 4.29 -4.94 -2.85
CA GLY A 122 3.59 -4.04 -3.75
C GLY A 122 2.18 -4.49 -4.15
N ARG A 123 1.75 -5.70 -3.77
CA ARG A 123 0.41 -6.20 -4.13
C ARG A 123 -0.70 -5.45 -3.36
N PHE A 124 -1.80 -5.15 -4.03
CA PHE A 124 -3.03 -4.68 -3.38
C PHE A 124 -3.67 -5.78 -2.53
N LEU A 125 -4.20 -5.36 -1.37
CA LEU A 125 -4.94 -6.15 -0.40
C LEU A 125 -6.28 -5.47 -0.09
N ASP A 126 -7.23 -6.21 0.48
CA ASP A 126 -8.51 -5.66 0.93
C ASP A 126 -9.27 -4.93 -0.20
N LEU A 127 -9.57 -5.72 -1.23
CA LEU A 127 -10.21 -5.34 -2.50
C LEU A 127 -11.69 -4.90 -2.36
N GLY A 128 -12.15 -4.50 -1.17
CA GLY A 128 -13.55 -4.11 -0.94
C GLY A 128 -13.93 -2.80 -1.64
N THR A 129 -12.95 -1.95 -1.95
CA THR A 129 -13.13 -0.63 -2.58
C THR A 129 -12.69 -0.59 -4.04
N ILE A 130 -12.18 -1.70 -4.59
CA ILE A 130 -11.73 -1.75 -5.99
C ILE A 130 -12.92 -1.60 -6.91
N SER A 131 -12.76 -0.86 -8.00
CA SER A 131 -13.80 -0.69 -9.00
C SER A 131 -13.23 -0.74 -10.41
N ALA A 132 -14.07 -1.13 -11.37
CA ALA A 132 -13.77 -0.98 -12.79
C ALA A 132 -14.31 0.38 -13.28
N VAL A 133 -13.45 1.19 -13.86
CA VAL A 133 -13.78 2.51 -14.42
C VAL A 133 -13.67 2.40 -15.93
N GLY A 134 -14.75 2.76 -16.63
CA GLY A 134 -14.86 2.59 -18.09
C GLY A 134 -14.11 3.63 -18.93
N ASP A 135 -13.51 4.63 -18.29
CA ASP A 135 -12.78 5.72 -18.91
C ASP A 135 -11.59 6.16 -18.03
N PHE A 136 -10.88 7.21 -18.44
CA PHE A 136 -9.75 7.79 -17.69
C PHE A 136 -10.19 8.93 -16.76
N SER A 137 -11.48 9.02 -16.40
CA SER A 137 -11.98 10.08 -15.53
C SER A 137 -11.33 10.03 -14.15
N ASN A 138 -11.12 11.21 -13.54
CA ASN A 138 -10.58 11.30 -12.19
C ASN A 138 -11.65 11.07 -11.14
N VAL A 139 -11.97 9.79 -10.91
CA VAL A 139 -13.08 9.38 -10.04
C VAL A 139 -12.67 9.24 -8.58
N ILE A 140 -13.59 9.60 -7.68
CA ILE A 140 -13.50 9.33 -6.24
C ILE A 140 -14.28 8.04 -5.95
N LEU A 141 -13.59 7.01 -5.48
CA LEU A 141 -14.20 5.69 -5.20
C LEU A 141 -14.54 5.48 -3.73
N THR A 142 -13.94 6.25 -2.83
CA THR A 142 -14.17 6.14 -1.39
C THR A 142 -14.16 7.52 -0.79
N SER A 143 -15.22 7.86 -0.05
CA SER A 143 -15.37 9.17 0.58
C SER A 143 -14.22 9.45 1.56
N GLY A 144 -13.71 10.67 1.55
CA GLY A 144 -12.59 11.09 2.39
C GLY A 144 -11.21 10.68 1.87
N LEU A 145 -11.13 9.98 0.74
CA LEU A 145 -9.87 9.67 0.04
C LEU A 145 -9.75 10.48 -1.26
N GLY A 146 -8.52 10.60 -1.76
CA GLY A 146 -8.22 11.30 -3.01
C GLY A 146 -8.85 10.62 -4.23
N ALA A 147 -9.03 11.40 -5.29
CA ALA A 147 -9.44 10.86 -6.59
C ALA A 147 -8.34 9.98 -7.19
N THR A 148 -8.70 9.12 -8.13
CA THR A 148 -7.83 8.06 -8.67
C THR A 148 -6.46 8.58 -9.15
N TRP A 149 -6.40 9.72 -9.83
CA TRP A 149 -5.14 10.30 -10.32
C TRP A 149 -4.40 11.14 -9.27
N ASP A 150 -5.06 11.47 -8.16
CA ASP A 150 -4.52 12.29 -7.07
C ASP A 150 -4.18 11.49 -5.81
N ASP A 151 -4.44 10.18 -5.78
CA ASP A 151 -4.25 9.32 -4.59
C ASP A 151 -2.80 9.30 -4.07
N HIS A 152 -1.84 9.66 -4.93
CA HIS A 152 -0.42 9.75 -4.61
C HIS A 152 -0.14 10.79 -3.52
N HIS A 153 -0.94 11.86 -3.41
CA HIS A 153 -0.81 12.85 -2.32
C HIS A 153 -1.10 12.24 -0.95
N GLY A 154 -2.16 11.43 -0.86
CA GLY A 154 -2.50 10.69 0.36
C GLY A 154 -1.42 9.65 0.68
N ILE A 155 -0.86 9.02 -0.35
CA ILE A 155 0.24 8.06 -0.21
C ILE A 155 1.50 8.71 0.35
N VAL A 156 1.97 9.80 -0.26
CA VAL A 156 3.14 10.54 0.22
C VAL A 156 2.96 10.98 1.68
N THR A 157 1.76 11.44 2.03
CA THR A 157 1.42 11.80 3.41
C THR A 157 1.66 10.65 4.38
N TRP A 158 1.11 9.46 4.11
CA TRP A 158 1.32 8.33 5.02
C TRP A 158 2.73 7.74 4.93
N LEU A 159 3.42 7.83 3.78
CA LEU A 159 4.83 7.42 3.64
C LEU A 159 5.75 8.23 4.56
N HIS A 160 5.52 9.54 4.73
CA HIS A 160 6.27 10.33 5.70
C HIS A 160 6.13 9.79 7.12
N ASN A 161 4.90 9.43 7.53
CA ASN A 161 4.66 8.81 8.84
C ASN A 161 5.29 7.43 8.93
N HIS A 162 5.17 6.62 7.88
CA HIS A 162 5.76 5.30 7.81
C HIS A 162 7.28 5.35 8.01
N PHE A 163 7.98 6.20 7.26
CA PHE A 163 9.43 6.37 7.38
C PHE A 163 9.86 6.97 8.71
N TYR A 164 9.03 7.82 9.32
CA TYR A 164 9.27 8.30 10.68
C TYR A 164 9.29 7.13 11.67
N TYR A 165 8.29 6.24 11.61
CA TYR A 165 8.20 5.10 12.53
C TYR A 165 9.24 4.03 12.27
N LEU A 166 9.54 3.74 11.00
CA LEU A 166 10.69 2.90 10.64
C LEU A 166 11.97 3.44 11.27
N ASN A 167 12.27 4.72 11.05
CA ASN A 167 13.49 5.35 11.58
C ASN A 167 13.52 5.42 13.12
N LYS A 168 12.36 5.64 13.76
CA LYS A 168 12.27 5.77 15.23
C LYS A 168 12.73 4.52 15.96
N ASN A 169 12.45 3.35 15.40
CA ASN A 169 12.75 2.04 16.00
C ASN A 169 13.90 1.31 15.29
N SER A 170 14.63 2.02 14.42
CA SER A 170 15.74 1.52 13.61
C SER A 170 17.04 1.55 14.39
N LYS A 171 17.93 0.57 14.16
CA LYS A 171 19.33 0.64 14.64
C LYS A 171 20.23 1.39 13.68
N SER A 172 20.05 1.15 12.37
CA SER A 172 20.91 1.73 11.31
C SER A 172 20.53 3.16 10.95
N GLY A 173 19.29 3.56 11.25
CA GLY A 173 18.68 4.81 10.82
C GLY A 173 18.22 4.80 9.36
N LEU A 174 17.35 5.74 9.05
CA LEU A 174 16.93 6.14 7.71
C LEU A 174 16.97 7.68 7.65
N PRO A 175 18.13 8.25 7.25
CA PRO A 175 18.37 9.69 7.20
C PRO A 175 17.33 10.47 6.38
N ARG A 176 17.17 11.76 6.69
CA ARG A 176 16.12 12.60 6.08
C ARG A 176 16.25 12.72 4.57
N ASP A 177 17.47 12.92 4.07
CA ASP A 177 17.80 12.94 2.64
C ASP A 177 17.39 11.64 1.96
N LYS A 178 17.68 10.49 2.57
CA LYS A 178 17.28 9.17 2.06
C LYS A 178 15.77 8.96 2.06
N ARG A 179 15.05 9.51 3.04
CA ARG A 179 13.57 9.50 3.02
C ARG A 179 13.01 10.34 1.87
N LEU A 180 13.60 11.50 1.58
CA LEU A 180 13.18 12.34 0.46
C LEU A 180 13.48 11.65 -0.87
N GLU A 181 14.66 11.05 -1.02
CA GLU A 181 15.05 10.26 -2.18
C GLU A 181 14.05 9.10 -2.44
N LEU A 182 13.54 8.45 -1.39
CA LEU A 182 12.52 7.41 -1.52
C LEU A 182 11.16 7.95 -2.00
N ILE A 183 10.75 9.13 -1.55
CA ILE A 183 9.51 9.78 -2.01
C ILE A 183 9.65 10.19 -3.48
N GLU A 184 10.77 10.81 -3.85
CA GLU A 184 11.07 11.20 -5.23
C GLU A 184 11.11 9.97 -6.15
N LEU A 185 11.74 8.88 -5.71
CA LEU A 185 11.73 7.61 -6.41
C LEU A 185 10.31 7.09 -6.65
N PHE A 186 9.45 7.11 -5.62
CA PHE A 186 8.08 6.63 -5.73
C PHE A 186 7.30 7.44 -6.78
N LEU A 187 7.37 8.77 -6.72
CA LEU A 187 6.67 9.66 -7.65
C LEU A 187 7.19 9.49 -9.07
N HIS A 188 8.51 9.44 -9.25
CA HIS A 188 9.13 9.23 -10.54
C HIS A 188 8.75 7.87 -11.14
N GLU A 189 8.84 6.78 -10.37
CA GLU A 189 8.47 5.45 -10.88
C GLU A 189 6.98 5.30 -11.15
N LEU A 190 6.12 6.04 -10.44
CA LEU A 190 4.69 6.07 -10.71
C LEU A 190 4.42 6.71 -12.08
N GLU A 191 4.91 7.93 -12.28
CA GLU A 191 4.78 8.67 -13.54
C GLU A 191 5.38 7.89 -14.72
N ARG A 192 6.61 7.40 -14.56
CA ARG A 192 7.31 6.62 -15.58
C ARG A 192 6.53 5.36 -15.96
N SER A 193 6.01 4.64 -14.97
CA SER A 193 5.24 3.42 -15.23
C SER A 193 3.90 3.71 -15.90
N GLU A 194 3.23 4.81 -15.56
CA GLU A 194 1.99 5.24 -16.22
C GLU A 194 2.23 5.54 -17.69
N ASN A 195 3.31 6.24 -18.03
CA ASN A 195 3.68 6.53 -19.42
C ASN A 195 3.94 5.24 -20.21
N ILE A 196 4.76 4.33 -19.66
CA ILE A 196 5.06 3.04 -20.30
C ILE A 196 3.78 2.22 -20.49
N TYR A 197 2.96 2.07 -19.46
CA TYR A 197 1.75 1.25 -19.56
C TYR A 197 0.71 1.87 -20.50
N THR A 198 0.61 3.20 -20.57
CA THR A 198 -0.23 3.90 -21.54
C THR A 198 0.23 3.63 -22.96
N ALA A 199 1.54 3.80 -23.23
CA ALA A 199 2.13 3.51 -24.53
C ALA A 199 1.83 2.07 -24.98
N GLN A 200 1.98 1.11 -24.06
CA GLN A 200 1.63 -0.29 -24.31
C GLN A 200 0.14 -0.49 -24.62
N GLN A 201 -0.79 0.18 -23.93
CA GLN A 201 -2.22 0.12 -24.28
C GLN A 201 -2.51 0.74 -25.66
N CYS A 202 -1.68 1.68 -26.11
CA CYS A 202 -1.77 2.29 -27.45
C CYS A 202 -1.01 1.51 -28.53
N ASN A 203 -0.42 0.35 -28.23
CA ASN A 203 0.46 -0.42 -29.12
C ASN A 203 1.67 0.38 -29.63
N ILE A 204 2.18 1.30 -28.81
CA ILE A 204 3.42 2.02 -29.08
C ILE A 204 4.61 1.12 -28.68
N PRO A 205 5.60 0.89 -29.55
CA PRO A 205 6.78 0.07 -29.24
C PRO A 205 7.63 0.63 -28.08
N ASP A 206 8.19 -0.27 -27.27
CA ASP A 206 9.05 0.10 -26.14
C ASP A 206 10.40 0.73 -26.57
N ASP A 207 10.83 0.53 -27.83
CA ASP A 207 12.06 1.09 -28.40
C ASP A 207 11.88 2.49 -28.99
N GLN A 208 10.66 3.03 -28.96
CA GLN A 208 10.41 4.39 -29.39
C GLN A 208 11.13 5.39 -28.46
N PRO A 209 11.88 6.36 -29.00
CA PRO A 209 12.48 7.42 -28.19
C PRO A 209 11.42 8.09 -27.33
N ASP A 210 11.78 8.40 -26.09
CA ASP A 210 10.95 9.17 -25.16
C ASP A 210 9.66 8.48 -24.70
N VAL A 211 9.50 7.16 -24.84
CA VAL A 211 8.31 6.41 -24.37
C VAL A 211 7.96 6.68 -22.89
N GLU A 212 8.97 7.00 -22.08
CA GLU A 212 8.85 7.37 -20.67
C GLU A 212 8.33 8.80 -20.44
N THR A 213 8.20 9.62 -21.50
CA THR A 213 7.76 11.02 -21.46
C THR A 213 6.65 11.37 -22.47
N ILE A 214 6.28 10.47 -23.39
CA ILE A 214 5.23 10.70 -24.42
C ILE A 214 3.88 11.12 -23.83
N GLY A 215 3.55 10.69 -22.61
CA GLY A 215 2.30 11.07 -21.91
C GLY A 215 2.30 12.50 -21.33
N LYS A 216 3.45 13.19 -21.27
CA LYS A 216 3.55 14.58 -20.79
C LYS A 216 2.98 15.54 -21.83
N LYS A 217 1.70 15.89 -21.70
CA LYS A 217 1.25 17.18 -22.23
C LYS A 217 1.63 18.27 -21.22
N ASN A 218 2.44 19.22 -21.69
CA ASN A 218 2.70 20.49 -21.01
C ASN A 218 1.40 21.22 -20.65
#